data_AF-A7EYE3-F1
#
_entry.id   AF-A7EYE3-F1
#
_cell.length_a   1.000
_cell.length_b   1.000
_cell.length_c   1.000
_cell.angle_alpha   90.00
_cell.angle_beta   90.00
_cell.angle_gamma   90.00
#
_symmetry.space_group_name_H-M   'P 1'
#
loop_
_entity.id
_entity.type
_entity.pdbx_description
1 polymer ?
#
loop_
_entity_poly.entity_id
_entity_poly.type
_entity_poly.pdbx_seq_one_letter_code
_entity_poly.pdbx_strand_id
1 'polypeptide(L)'
;MLRQILAGPGGTKFMADSRVAKRSMLVWTVNEEQWMRWCIKKEVDGVITDDPKTYLKVCEEYDSADSNKVGFGFKDWMWIIWFNVLAMLFSWLVRCRFGFKIDKEKVREGYEMSRRKRGLPS
;
A
#
# COMPACT_ATOMS: atom_id res chain seq x y z
N MET A 1 -0.80 -1.58 -9.94
CA MET A 1 0.56 -1.04 -10.09
C MET A 1 1.19 -0.67 -8.72
N LEU A 2 0.59 0.21 -7.90
CA LEU A 2 1.20 0.66 -6.63
C LEU A 2 1.42 -0.42 -5.56
N ARG A 3 0.59 -1.46 -5.52
CA ARG A 3 0.72 -2.58 -4.55
C ARG A 3 2.08 -3.29 -4.55
N GLN A 4 2.79 -3.32 -5.68
CA GLN A 4 4.11 -3.97 -5.77
C GLN A 4 5.17 -3.24 -4.95
N ILE A 5 5.02 -1.92 -4.76
CA ILE A 5 5.93 -1.11 -3.94
C ILE A 5 5.76 -1.50 -2.46
N LEU A 6 4.54 -1.79 -2.01
CA LEU A 6 4.24 -2.25 -0.66
C LEU A 6 4.79 -3.65 -0.35
N ALA A 7 4.91 -4.53 -1.35
CA ALA A 7 5.56 -5.83 -1.19
C ALA A 7 7.09 -5.76 -1.19
N GLY A 8 7.66 -4.63 -1.63
CA GLY A 8 9.10 -4.42 -1.69
C GLY A 8 9.77 -4.23 -0.33
N PRO A 9 11.11 -4.18 -0.30
CA PRO A 9 11.90 -4.10 0.95
C PRO A 9 11.57 -2.89 1.84
N GLY A 10 11.13 -1.77 1.25
CA GLY A 10 10.69 -0.59 2.01
C GLY A 10 9.25 -0.66 2.54
N GLY A 11 8.42 -1.55 1.99
CA GLY A 11 7.00 -1.60 2.26
C GLY A 11 6.66 -2.08 3.68
N THR A 12 7.41 -3.06 4.21
CA THR A 12 7.21 -3.53 5.59
C THR A 12 7.45 -2.41 6.61
N LYS A 13 8.50 -1.60 6.41
CA LYS A 13 8.76 -0.44 7.28
C LYS A 13 7.64 0.59 7.17
N PHE A 14 7.19 0.88 5.95
CA PHE A 14 6.08 1.81 5.73
C PHE A 14 4.78 1.35 6.40
N MET A 15 4.47 0.05 6.37
CA MET A 15 3.33 -0.53 7.09
C MET A 15 3.47 -0.37 8.61
N ALA A 16 4.66 -0.66 9.15
CA ALA A 16 4.93 -0.48 10.57
C ALA A 16 4.78 0.98 11.00
N ASP A 17 5.37 1.91 10.24
CA ASP A 17 5.28 3.36 10.51
C ASP A 17 3.83 3.85 10.44
N SER A 18 3.04 3.35 9.48
CA SER A 18 1.61 3.69 9.34
C SER A 18 0.78 3.20 10.53
N ARG A 19 1.06 1.98 11.01
CA ARG A 19 0.40 1.39 12.19
C ARG A 19 0.73 2.17 13.46
N VAL A 20 2.00 2.55 13.65
CA VAL A 20 2.45 3.41 14.75
C VAL A 20 1.77 4.78 14.68
N ALA A 21 1.60 5.34 13.48
CA ALA A 21 0.91 6.61 13.25
C ALA A 21 -0.63 6.50 13.35
N LYS A 22 -1.19 5.32 13.69
CA LYS A 22 -2.63 5.04 13.74
C LYS A 22 -3.37 5.42 12.44
N ARG A 23 -2.73 5.16 11.30
CA ARG A 23 -3.31 5.41 9.97
C ARG A 23 -3.76 4.09 9.36
N SER A 24 -5.01 4.05 8.90
CA SER A 24 -5.57 2.90 8.19
C SER A 24 -4.91 2.74 6.82
N MET A 25 -4.51 1.52 6.49
CA MET A 25 -3.90 1.15 5.22
C MET A 25 -4.87 0.36 4.36
N LEU A 26 -5.18 0.92 3.18
CA LEU A 26 -6.03 0.29 2.17
C LEU A 26 -5.20 -0.07 0.94
N VAL A 27 -5.41 -1.26 0.39
CA VAL A 27 -4.72 -1.72 -0.84
C VAL A 27 -5.70 -1.77 -2.01
N TRP A 28 -5.35 -1.11 -3.12
CA TRP A 28 -6.15 -1.04 -4.36
C TRP A 28 -5.31 -1.36 -5.62
N THR A 29 -5.86 -1.96 -6.67
CA THR A 29 -6.98 -2.92 -6.69
C THR A 29 -6.38 -4.30 -6.50
N VAL A 30 -7.04 -5.19 -5.77
CA VAL A 30 -6.55 -6.54 -5.51
C VAL A 30 -7.50 -7.57 -6.11
N ASN A 31 -7.19 -8.04 -7.31
CA ASN A 31 -8.06 -8.97 -8.05
C ASN A 31 -7.50 -10.39 -8.08
N GLU A 32 -6.20 -10.56 -7.83
CA GLU A 32 -5.51 -11.84 -7.85
C GLU A 32 -5.43 -12.45 -6.44
N GLU A 33 -5.79 -13.72 -6.33
CA GLU A 33 -5.83 -14.47 -5.07
C GLU A 33 -4.50 -14.42 -4.30
N GLN A 34 -3.35 -14.54 -4.98
CA GLN A 34 -2.04 -14.45 -4.34
C GLN A 34 -1.88 -13.12 -3.57
N TRP A 35 -2.34 -12.01 -4.15
CA TRP A 35 -2.30 -10.70 -3.52
C TRP A 35 -3.35 -10.56 -2.41
N MET A 36 -4.51 -11.21 -2.55
CA MET A 36 -5.51 -11.27 -1.47
C MET A 36 -4.95 -11.99 -0.25
N ARG A 37 -4.35 -13.17 -0.44
CA ARG A 37 -3.68 -13.95 0.61
C ARG A 37 -2.51 -13.17 1.23
N TRP A 38 -1.76 -12.42 0.41
CA TRP A 38 -0.70 -11.54 0.91
C TRP A 38 -1.24 -10.40 1.77
N CYS A 39 -2.35 -9.77 1.37
CA CYS A 39 -3.00 -8.72 2.15
C CYS A 39 -3.47 -9.25 3.52
N ILE A 40 -4.10 -10.43 3.55
CA ILE A 40 -4.51 -11.11 4.79
C ILE A 40 -3.27 -11.39 5.66
N LYS A 41 -2.21 -11.98 5.08
CA LYS A 41 -0.95 -12.27 5.77
C LYS A 41 -0.28 -11.02 6.38
N LYS A 42 -0.45 -9.87 5.73
CA LYS A 42 0.11 -8.58 6.18
C LYS A 42 -0.81 -7.79 7.08
N GLU A 43 -2.00 -8.30 7.37
CA GLU A 43 -3.01 -7.65 8.21
C GLU A 43 -3.26 -6.19 7.79
N VAL A 44 -3.48 -5.96 6.49
CA VAL A 44 -3.88 -4.64 6.02
C VAL A 44 -5.32 -4.34 6.46
N ASP A 45 -5.62 -3.08 6.74
CA ASP A 45 -6.93 -2.68 7.31
C ASP A 45 -8.08 -2.80 6.30
N GLY A 46 -7.77 -2.81 5.00
CA GLY A 46 -8.77 -3.05 3.98
C GLY A 46 -8.20 -3.34 2.61
N VAL A 47 -8.95 -4.12 1.86
CA VAL A 47 -8.66 -4.49 0.47
C VAL A 47 -9.78 -3.98 -0.39
N ILE A 48 -9.40 -3.31 -1.48
CA ILE A 48 -10.37 -2.87 -2.48
C ILE A 48 -10.18 -3.71 -3.74
N THR A 49 -11.25 -4.39 -4.11
CA THR A 49 -11.30 -5.41 -5.16
C THR A 49 -12.57 -5.25 -5.98
N ASP A 50 -12.48 -5.58 -7.26
CA ASP A 50 -13.65 -5.67 -8.13
C ASP A 50 -14.42 -6.99 -7.90
N ASP A 51 -13.80 -7.98 -7.24
CA ASP A 51 -14.39 -9.29 -6.94
C ASP A 51 -14.38 -9.60 -5.42
N PRO A 52 -15.33 -9.03 -4.66
CA PRO A 52 -15.42 -9.26 -3.22
C PRO A 52 -15.80 -10.71 -2.88
N LYS A 53 -16.48 -11.44 -3.78
CA LYS A 53 -16.86 -12.84 -3.53
C LYS A 53 -15.64 -13.74 -3.47
N THR A 54 -14.70 -13.54 -4.39
CA THR A 54 -13.44 -14.28 -4.38
C THR A 54 -12.63 -13.92 -3.14
N TYR A 55 -12.58 -12.65 -2.73
CA TYR A 55 -11.88 -12.26 -1.51
C TYR A 55 -12.43 -12.97 -0.25
N LEU A 56 -13.75 -13.05 -0.10
CA LEU A 56 -14.39 -13.74 1.03
C LEU A 56 -14.02 -15.22 1.09
N LYS A 57 -14.06 -15.93 -0.05
CA LYS A 57 -13.62 -17.33 -0.13
C LYS A 57 -12.16 -17.48 0.31
N VAL A 58 -11.30 -16.57 -0.14
CA VAL A 58 -9.89 -16.59 0.24
C VAL A 58 -9.73 -16.36 1.74
N CYS A 59 -10.54 -15.51 2.36
CA CYS A 59 -10.56 -15.34 3.82
C CYS A 59 -11.01 -16.60 4.57
N GLU A 60 -12.05 -17.28 4.10
CA GLU A 60 -12.57 -18.52 4.71
C GLU A 60 -11.56 -19.68 4.60
N GLU A 61 -10.90 -19.79 3.45
CA GLU A 61 -9.89 -20.82 3.18
C GLU A 61 -8.51 -20.48 3.73
N TYR A 62 -8.32 -19.28 4.29
CA TYR A 62 -7.02 -18.85 4.77
C TYR A 62 -6.68 -19.55 6.10
N ASP A 63 -5.87 -20.61 6.02
CA ASP A 63 -5.22 -21.15 7.20
C ASP A 63 -3.85 -20.50 7.42
N SER A 64 -3.67 -19.91 8.60
CA SER A 64 -2.39 -19.37 9.05
C SER A 64 -1.24 -20.40 9.01
N ALA A 65 -1.54 -21.69 9.18
CA ALA A 65 -0.57 -22.77 9.08
C ALA A 65 -0.09 -23.03 7.64
N ASP A 66 -0.94 -22.78 6.64
CA ASP A 66 -0.62 -22.96 5.21
C ASP A 66 -0.16 -21.64 4.53
N SER A 67 0.09 -20.60 5.32
CA SER A 67 0.54 -19.28 4.87
C SER A 67 1.92 -19.25 4.20
N ASN A 68 2.62 -20.39 4.18
CA ASN A 68 3.83 -20.63 3.40
C ASN A 68 3.56 -20.70 1.88
N LYS A 69 2.31 -20.93 1.46
CA LYS A 69 1.91 -20.90 0.04
C LYS A 69 1.78 -19.51 -0.54
N VAL A 70 1.83 -18.45 0.28
CA VAL A 70 1.92 -17.06 -0.19
C VAL A 70 3.37 -16.76 -0.61
N GLY A 71 3.89 -17.57 -1.54
CA GLY A 71 5.19 -17.41 -2.15
C GLY A 71 5.04 -16.65 -3.45
N PHE A 72 5.62 -15.46 -3.54
CA PHE A 72 5.89 -14.84 -4.83
C PHE A 72 6.96 -15.67 -5.54
N GLY A 73 6.73 -15.99 -6.81
CA GLY A 73 7.74 -16.68 -7.60
C GLY A 73 8.98 -15.81 -7.80
N PHE A 74 10.10 -16.41 -8.23
CA PHE A 74 11.33 -15.64 -8.49
C PHE A 74 11.11 -14.52 -9.51
N LYS A 75 10.32 -14.78 -10.57
CA LYS A 75 9.95 -13.77 -11.56
C LYS A 75 9.16 -12.62 -10.94
N ASP A 76 8.21 -12.91 -10.04
CA ASP A 76 7.43 -11.88 -9.33
C ASP A 76 8.33 -11.01 -8.47
N TRP A 77 9.28 -11.63 -7.76
CA TRP A 77 10.29 -10.93 -6.96
C TRP A 77 11.19 -10.03 -7.82
N MET A 78 11.64 -10.52 -8.98
CA MET A 78 12.41 -9.70 -9.92
C MET A 78 11.62 -8.47 -10.36
N TRP A 79 10.34 -8.63 -10.71
CA TRP A 79 9.47 -7.51 -11.06
C TRP A 79 9.26 -6.55 -9.88
N ILE A 80 8.98 -7.06 -8.68
CA ILE A 80 8.81 -6.24 -7.47
C ILE A 80 10.07 -5.41 -7.21
N ILE A 81 11.26 -6.03 -7.25
CA ILE A 81 12.53 -5.33 -7.04
C ILE A 81 12.73 -4.28 -8.13
N TRP A 82 12.53 -4.64 -9.40
CA TRP A 82 12.67 -3.74 -10.54
C TRP A 82 11.77 -2.50 -10.42
N PHE A 83 10.49 -2.69 -10.07
CA PHE A 83 9.55 -1.59 -9.84
C PHE A 83 9.98 -0.70 -8.67
N ASN A 84 10.50 -1.27 -7.58
CA ASN A 84 11.01 -0.50 -6.44
C ASN A 84 12.27 0.31 -6.81
N VAL A 85 13.17 -0.27 -7.61
CA VAL A 85 14.36 0.44 -8.14
C VAL A 85 13.92 1.59 -9.04
N LEU A 86 12.99 1.35 -9.97
CA LEU A 86 12.43 2.42 -10.81
C LEU A 86 11.81 3.52 -9.96
N ALA A 87 10.96 3.19 -8.98
CA ALA A 87 10.36 4.17 -8.08
C ALA A 87 11.41 4.98 -7.31
N MET A 88 12.50 4.34 -6.88
CA MET A 88 13.62 5.01 -6.22
C MET A 88 14.34 5.98 -7.18
N LEU A 89 14.64 5.53 -8.41
CA LEU A 89 15.27 6.36 -9.44
C LEU A 89 14.40 7.55 -9.82
N PHE A 90 13.10 7.34 -10.07
CA PHE A 90 12.17 8.43 -10.36
C PHE A 90 12.03 9.39 -9.18
N SER A 91 11.95 8.87 -7.95
CA SER A 91 11.95 9.71 -6.74
C SER A 91 13.22 10.54 -6.66
N TRP A 92 14.38 9.96 -6.96
CA TRP A 92 15.65 10.67 -6.98
C TRP A 92 15.69 11.74 -8.08
N LEU A 93 15.28 11.43 -9.31
CA LEU A 93 15.20 12.38 -10.42
C LEU A 93 14.26 13.55 -10.11
N VAL A 94 13.07 13.27 -9.55
CA VAL A 94 12.11 14.29 -9.13
C VAL A 94 12.71 15.16 -8.01
N ARG A 95 13.39 14.56 -7.03
CA ARG A 95 14.07 15.31 -5.96
C ARG A 95 15.20 16.18 -6.49
N CYS A 96 15.99 15.69 -7.45
CA CYS A 96 17.03 16.47 -8.12
C CYS A 96 16.45 17.63 -8.92
N ARG A 97 15.28 17.44 -9.55
CA ARG A 97 14.65 18.46 -10.40
C ARG A 97 13.80 19.49 -9.64
N PHE A 98 13.06 19.07 -8.62
CA PHE A 98 12.03 19.89 -7.95
C PHE A 98 12.37 20.20 -6.47
N GLY A 99 13.39 19.56 -5.90
CA GLY A 99 13.77 19.73 -4.50
C GLY A 99 12.86 19.01 -3.49
N PHE A 100 13.20 19.12 -2.20
CA PHE A 100 12.52 18.39 -1.09
C PHE A 100 11.40 19.18 -0.40
N LYS A 101 11.10 20.41 -0.82
CA LYS A 101 10.23 21.31 -0.04
C LYS A 101 8.75 21.03 -0.27
N ILE A 102 8.22 20.05 0.46
CA ILE A 102 6.78 19.99 0.75
C ILE A 102 6.50 20.96 1.89
N ASP A 103 5.81 22.05 1.59
CA ASP A 103 5.39 23.04 2.58
C ASP A 103 4.22 22.48 3.41
N LYS A 104 4.53 22.06 4.64
CA LYS A 104 3.56 21.46 5.57
C LYS A 104 2.43 22.43 5.93
N GLU A 105 2.71 23.74 5.97
CA GLU A 105 1.71 24.78 6.25
C GLU A 105 0.67 24.81 5.12
N LYS A 106 1.11 24.88 3.86
CA LYS A 106 0.21 24.86 2.69
C LYS A 106 -0.63 23.59 2.60
N VAL A 107 -0.04 22.43 2.91
CA VAL A 107 -0.79 21.16 2.91
C VAL A 107 -1.85 21.14 4.00
N ARG A 108 -1.53 21.66 5.20
CA ARG A 108 -2.49 21.79 6.31
C ARG A 108 -3.61 22.76 5.95
N GLU A 109 -3.29 23.93 5.42
CA GLU A 109 -4.27 24.93 4.98
C GLU A 109 -5.21 24.37 3.91
N GLY A 110 -4.68 23.66 2.91
CA GLY A 110 -5.48 23.01 1.87
C GLY A 110 -6.43 21.95 2.43
N TYR A 111 -5.97 21.17 3.43
CA TYR A 111 -6.81 20.19 4.11
C TYR A 111 -7.93 20.87 4.93
N GLU A 112 -7.61 21.92 5.69
CA GLU A 112 -8.59 22.65 6.49
C GLU A 112 -9.63 23.37 5.63
N MET A 113 -9.21 23.98 4.51
CA MET A 113 -10.11 24.57 3.53
C MET A 113 -11.07 23.52 2.96
N SER A 114 -10.57 22.33 2.63
CA SER A 114 -11.40 21.22 2.12
C SER A 114 -12.29 20.59 3.20
N ARG A 115 -11.87 20.64 4.47
CA ARG A 115 -12.65 20.18 5.63
C ARG A 115 -13.79 21.15 5.95
N ARG A 116 -13.53 22.47 5.92
CA ARG A 116 -14.55 23.53 6.05
C ARG A 116 -15.60 23.47 4.95
N LYS A 117 -15.18 23.29 3.68
CA LYS A 117 -16.11 23.11 2.56
C LYS A 117 -17.04 21.91 2.71
N ARG A 118 -16.65 20.89 3.48
CA ARG A 118 -17.42 19.67 3.74
C ARG A 118 -18.21 19.69 5.05
N GLY A 119 -18.15 20.78 5.82
CA GLY A 119 -18.93 20.96 7.05
C GLY A 119 -18.60 19.97 8.19
N LEU A 120 -17.40 19.37 8.19
CA LEU A 120 -17.02 18.39 9.21
C LEU A 120 -16.58 19.09 10.52
N PRO A 121 -17.06 18.66 11.70
CA PRO A 121 -16.68 19.23 12.99
C PRO A 121 -15.18 19.07 13.25
N SER A 122 -14.59 20.02 13.98
CA SER A 122 -13.15 20.17 14.29
C SER A 122 -12.59 19.14 15.26
#